data_AF-A0A162TAL9-F1
#
_entry.id   AF-A0A162TAL9-F1
#
_cell.length_a   1.000
_cell.length_b   1.000
_cell.length_c   1.000
_cell.angle_alpha   90.00
_cell.angle_beta   90.00
_cell.angle_gamma   90.00
#
_symmetry.space_group_name_H-M   'P 1'
#
loop_
_entity.id
_entity.type
_entity.pdbx_description
1 polymer ?
#
loop_
_entity_poly.entity_id
_entity_poly.type
_entity_poly.pdbx_seq_one_letter_code
_entity_poly.pdbx_strand_id
1 'polypeptide(L)' 'MITLIIFIFIVMVAYDLPGLLKTKKRAKAMALYFIIVFIGLTLSILLVTDKAPVSPSILIEKMVKSMF' A
#
# COMPACT_ATOMS: atom_id res chain seq x y z
N MET A 1 3.05 -3.75 -17.37
CA MET A 1 2.22 -3.15 -16.30
C MET A 1 2.96 -2.95 -14.99
N ILE A 2 3.64 -3.97 -14.44
CA ILE A 2 4.35 -3.86 -13.14
C ILE A 2 5.40 -2.73 -13.13
N THR A 3 6.20 -2.60 -14.19
CA THR A 3 7.21 -1.52 -14.31
C THR A 3 6.59 -0.12 -14.25
N LEU A 4 5.40 0.05 -14.82
CA LEU A 4 4.66 1.32 -14.81
C LEU A 4 4.15 1.64 -13.39
N ILE A 5 3.67 0.62 -12.67
CA ILE A 5 3.25 0.74 -11.26
C ILE A 5 4.44 1.19 -10.40
N ILE A 6 5.59 0.50 -10.52
CA ILE A 6 6.81 0.87 -9.78
C ILE A 6 7.23 2.30 -10.10
N PHE A 7 7.20 2.70 -11.37
CA PHE A 7 7.54 4.06 -11.79
C PHE A 7 6.63 5.11 -11.15
N ILE A 8 5.31 4.90 -11.16
CA ILE A 8 4.35 5.82 -10.52
C ILE A 8 4.62 5.96 -9.03
N PHE A 9 4.86 4.86 -8.33
CA PHE A 9 5.19 4.89 -6.90
C PHE A 9 6.51 5.61 -6.62
N ILE A 10 7.53 5.46 -7.47
CA ILE A 10 8.80 6.19 -7.34
C ILE A 10 8.57 7.70 -7.51
N VAL A 11 7.81 8.12 -8.52
CA VAL A 11 7.50 9.55 -8.77
C VAL A 11 6.71 10.14 -7.60
N MET A 12 5.74 9.40 -7.07
CA MET A 12 4.95 9.82 -5.90
C MET A 12 5.84 10.03 -4.67
N VAL A 13 6.72 9.08 -4.36
CA VAL A 13 7.68 9.20 -3.25
C VAL A 13 8.60 10.40 -3.46
N ALA A 14 9.12 10.60 -4.66
CA ALA A 14 9.98 11.73 -4.97
C ALA A 14 9.26 13.08 -4.82
N TYR A 15 7.99 13.15 -5.19
CA TYR A 15 7.16 14.35 -5.04
C TYR A 15 6.85 14.67 -3.57
N ASP A 16 6.56 13.66 -2.76
CA ASP A 16 6.20 13.84 -1.35
C ASP A 16 7.43 14.05 -0.44
N LEU A 17 8.61 13.60 -0.86
CA LEU A 17 9.85 13.64 -0.07
C LEU A 17 10.19 15.03 0.52
N PRO A 18 10.10 16.15 -0.23
CA PRO A 18 10.37 17.49 0.31
C PRO A 18 9.39 17.89 1.42
N GLY A 19 8.12 17.45 1.33
CA GLY A 19 7.10 17.71 2.33
C GLY A 19 7.36 16.94 3.62
N LEU A 20 7.76 15.66 3.50
CA LEU A 20 8.14 14.82 4.64
C LEU A 20 9.38 15.34 5.38
N LEU A 21 10.36 15.87 4.65
CA LEU A 21 11.57 16.47 5.23
C LEU A 21 11.29 17.78 5.98
N LYS A 22 10.18 18.47 5.71
CA LYS A 22 9.80 19.71 6.41
C LYS A 22 9.05 19.48 7.73
N THR A 23 8.62 18.25 8.02
CA THR A 23 7.85 17.93 9.24
C THR A 23 8.73 17.93 10.50
N LYS A 24 8.20 18.41 11.65
CA LYS A 24 8.92 18.39 12.95
C LYS A 24 9.24 16.97 13.45
N LYS A 25 8.38 15.99 13.18
CA LYS A 25 8.54 14.58 13.56
C LYS A 25 8.97 13.70 12.37
N ARG A 26 10.07 14.08 11.72
CA ARG A 26 10.55 13.49 10.44
C ARG A 26 10.54 11.96 10.45
N ALA A 27 11.23 11.34 11.42
CA ALA A 27 11.37 9.89 11.48
C ALA A 27 10.03 9.15 11.56
N LYS A 28 9.09 9.63 12.39
CA LYS A 28 7.78 9.00 12.55
C LYS A 28 6.90 9.16 11.31
N ALA A 29 6.90 10.36 10.71
CA ALA A 29 6.14 10.62 9.48
C ALA A 29 6.68 9.79 8.31
N MET A 30 8.01 9.69 8.21
CA MET A 30 8.70 8.94 7.15
C MET A 30 8.44 7.44 7.29
N ALA A 31 8.53 6.88 8.51
CA ALA A 31 8.19 5.48 8.76
C ALA A 31 6.74 5.15 8.38
N LEU A 32 5.77 5.97 8.81
CA LEU A 32 4.36 5.74 8.51
C LEU A 32 4.08 5.84 7.00
N TYR A 33 4.66 6.84 6.35
CA TYR A 33 4.53 7.04 4.90
C TYR A 33 5.07 5.84 4.12
N PHE A 34 6.30 5.40 4.41
CA PHE A 34 6.88 4.24 3.73
C PHE A 34 6.09 2.96 3.98
N ILE A 35 5.52 2.75 5.18
CA ILE A 35 4.65 1.60 5.44
C ILE A 35 3.40 1.63 4.54
N ILE A 36 2.73 2.78 4.46
CA ILE A 36 1.51 2.94 3.63
C ILE A 36 1.84 2.73 2.15
N VAL A 37 2.90 3.36 1.67
CA VAL A 37 3.40 3.24 0.29
C VAL A 37 3.75 1.79 -0.03
N PHE A 38 4.45 1.10 0.88
CA PHE A 38 4.86 -0.28 0.68
C PHE A 38 3.66 -1.25 0.62
N ILE A 39 2.67 -1.07 1.50
CA ILE A 39 1.42 -1.84 1.46
C ILE A 39 0.69 -1.59 0.13
N GLY A 40 0.53 -0.32 -0.27
CA GLY A 40 -0.12 0.03 -1.53
C GLY A 40 0.57 -0.55 -2.75
N LEU A 41 1.91 -0.51 -2.78
CA LEU A 41 2.70 -1.11 -3.86
C LEU A 41 2.53 -2.63 -3.89
N THR A 42 2.63 -3.29 -2.75
CA THR A 42 2.46 -4.74 -2.63
C THR A 42 1.07 -5.16 -3.13
N LEU A 43 0.01 -4.48 -2.67
CA LEU A 43 -1.36 -4.74 -3.12
C LEU A 43 -1.51 -4.52 -4.63
N SER A 44 -0.92 -3.46 -5.18
CA SER A 44 -0.99 -3.16 -6.62
C SER A 44 -0.31 -4.24 -7.45
N ILE A 45 0.84 -4.76 -7.00
CA ILE A 45 1.54 -5.86 -7.66
C ILE A 45 0.70 -7.14 -7.58
N LEU A 46 0.20 -7.50 -6.40
CA LEU A 46 -0.66 -8.67 -6.19
C LEU A 46 -1.89 -8.65 -7.10
N LEU A 47 -2.53 -7.48 -7.22
CA LEU A 47 -3.71 -7.29 -8.06
C LEU A 47 -3.41 -7.58 -9.54
N VAL A 48 -2.27 -7.12 -10.03
CA VAL A 48 -1.85 -7.31 -11.44
C VAL A 48 -1.28 -8.71 -11.72
N THR A 49 -0.89 -9.46 -10.69
CA THR A 49 -0.43 -10.85 -10.85
C THR A 49 -1.55 -11.88 -10.71
N ASP A 50 -2.82 -11.45 -10.73
CA ASP A 50 -4.01 -12.30 -10.45
C ASP A 50 -3.93 -13.04 -9.10
N LYS A 51 -2.96 -12.67 -8.25
CA LYS A 51 -2.90 -13.05 -6.84
C LYS A 51 -3.63 -12.00 -6.01
N ALA A 52 -4.79 -11.57 -6.51
CA ALA A 52 -5.60 -10.59 -5.82
C ALA A 52 -5.88 -11.12 -4.41
N PRO A 53 -5.59 -10.32 -3.36
CA PRO A 53 -5.94 -10.73 -2.01
C PRO A 53 -7.44 -11.00 -1.97
N VAL A 54 -7.83 -12.05 -1.22
CA VAL A 54 -9.24 -12.37 -1.01
C VAL A 54 -9.97 -11.09 -0.63
N SER A 55 -11.01 -10.77 -1.40
CA SER A 55 -11.83 -9.58 -1.18
C SER A 55 -12.18 -9.49 0.32
N PRO A 56 -12.17 -8.29 0.94
CA PRO A 56 -12.59 -8.12 2.32
C PRO A 56 -13.96 -8.75 2.59
N SER A 57 -14.85 -8.73 1.59
CA SER A 57 -16.16 -9.38 1.63
C SER A 57 -16.06 -10.90 1.82
N ILE A 58 -15.09 -11.56 1.17
CA ILE A 58 -14.86 -13.02 1.30
C ILE A 58 -14.29 -13.35 2.69
N LEU A 59 -13.42 -12.49 3.23
CA LEU A 59 -12.93 -12.64 4.60
C LEU A 59 -14.07 -12.51 5.62
N ILE A 60 -14.91 -11.48 5.46
CA ILE A 60 -16.09 -11.27 6.31
C ILE A 60 -17.06 -12.45 6.18
N GLU A 61 -17.33 -12.92 4.96
CA GLU A 61 -18.19 -14.08 4.73
C GLU A 61 -17.67 -15.34 5.43
N LYS A 62 -16.36 -15.60 5.37
CA LYS A 62 -15.73 -16.72 6.08
C LYS A 62 -15.83 -16.59 7.60
N MET A 63 -15.67 -15.39 8.14
CA MET A 63 -15.84 -15.15 9.58
C MET A 63 -17.28 -15.41 10.02
N VAL A 64 -18.27 -14.92 9.25
CA VAL A 64 -19.69 -15.13 9.53
C VAL A 64 -20.06 -16.61 9.44
N LYS A 65 -19.64 -17.32 8.38
CA LYS A 65 -19.85 -18.77 8.23
C LYS A 65 -19.15 -19.63 9.28
N SER A 66 -18.15 -19.08 9.98
CA SER A 66 -17.49 -19.79 11.09
C SER A 66 -18.21 -19.59 12.43
N MET A 67 -19.12 -18.61 12.53
CA MET A 67 -19.87 -18.31 13.75
C MET A 67 -21.28 -18.91 13.77
N PHE A 68 -21.82 -19.31 12.61
CA PHE A 68 -23.11 -19.97 12.43
C PHE A 68 -22.92 -21.39 11.91
#